data_AF-A0A9X9YNP7-F1
#
_entry.id   AF-A0A9X9YNP7-F1
#
_cell.length_a   1.000
_cell.length_b   1.000
_cell.length_c   1.000
_cell.angle_alpha   90.00
_cell.angle_beta   90.00
_cell.angle_gamma   90.00
#
_symmetry.space_group_name_H-M   'P 1'
#
loop_
_entity.id
_entity.type
_entity.pdbx_description
1 polymer ?
#
loop_
_entity_poly.entity_id
_entity_poly.type
_entity_poly.pdbx_seq_one_letter_code
_entity_poly.pdbx_strand_id
1 'polypeptide(L)'
;MTHAAAEHYRQIFDRRTPEQLRTLSHLKRFMERLVGDEEFRRALAEAIATPRAVTERYGINVDPMEVLPLWRGGYQQYRFKPESAPWPLAVMWDEYLREMMRHRDLLRDEGEMSTINPRFHAWRERQIRRCNDQLGVSAASLTHPIIAFELSEGCSVGCWFCGLSADRFTGYYDYSKEHAALWRGVVGVASEMFGSAVRTGFCYWATDPMDNPHYDRFLFDYYQITGALPQTTTAAPLKDPALTRHVLGLFNLYRTTTNRFSVLSRAHLNQIHTAFSPEELLGVELILQGKEAQTAKAMVGRARERKEKRRGANKDGAIAFLERNHTTIACVSGFLVNMRQGRLRLVTPVPGSDRWPLGYPHSG
;
A
#
# COMPACT_ATOMS: atom_id res chain seq x y z
N MET A 1 -19.11 6.07 18.38
CA MET A 1 -18.52 5.16 17.37
C MET A 1 -17.02 5.36 17.43
N THR A 2 -16.27 4.34 17.83
CA THR A 2 -14.82 4.41 18.05
C THR A 2 -14.08 4.49 16.71
N HIS A 3 -13.12 5.42 16.56
CA HIS A 3 -12.25 5.51 15.38
C HIS A 3 -11.03 4.59 15.56
N ALA A 4 -11.26 3.34 15.98
CA ALA A 4 -10.22 2.49 16.57
C ALA A 4 -9.00 2.29 15.65
N ALA A 5 -9.20 2.09 14.34
CA ALA A 5 -8.09 1.92 13.41
C ALA A 5 -7.28 3.21 13.22
N ALA A 6 -7.95 4.35 13.03
CA ALA A 6 -7.31 5.66 12.86
C ALA A 6 -6.66 6.17 14.16
N GLU A 7 -7.28 5.95 15.32
CA GLU A 7 -6.71 6.24 16.63
C GLU A 7 -5.45 5.41 16.89
N HIS A 8 -5.51 4.10 16.64
CA HIS A 8 -4.35 3.22 16.74
C HIS A 8 -3.23 3.69 15.82
N TYR A 9 -3.54 4.04 14.56
CA TYR A 9 -2.54 4.53 13.61
C TYR A 9 -1.89 5.85 14.04
N ARG A 10 -2.68 6.80 14.54
CA ARG A 10 -2.16 8.05 15.12
C ARG A 10 -1.20 7.79 16.28
N GLN A 11 -1.59 6.89 17.19
CA GLN A 11 -0.78 6.52 18.35
C GLN A 11 0.57 5.93 17.97
N ILE A 12 0.71 5.29 16.80
CA ILE A 12 2.04 4.87 16.29
C ILE A 12 2.99 6.08 16.22
N PHE A 13 2.52 7.25 15.84
CA PHE A 13 3.39 8.42 15.69
C PHE A 13 3.37 9.33 16.91
N ASP A 14 2.21 9.57 17.50
CA ASP A 14 2.02 10.58 18.54
C ASP A 14 2.71 10.22 19.87
N ARG A 15 2.94 8.93 20.13
CA ARG A 15 3.66 8.46 21.33
C ARG A 15 5.18 8.58 21.24
N ARG A 16 5.71 8.98 20.07
CA ARG A 16 7.15 9.04 19.80
C ARG A 16 7.63 10.48 19.80
N THR A 17 8.82 10.71 20.36
CA THR A 17 9.46 12.04 20.29
C THR A 17 9.87 12.37 18.85
N PRO A 18 10.11 13.65 18.52
CA PRO A 18 10.65 14.04 17.21
C PRO A 18 11.92 13.28 16.82
N GLU A 19 12.82 13.04 17.77
CA GLU A 19 14.07 12.29 17.56
C GLU A 19 13.79 10.82 17.26
N GLN A 20 12.84 10.20 17.97
CA GLN A 20 12.44 8.81 17.70
C GLN A 20 11.80 8.68 16.31
N LEU A 21 10.97 9.64 15.90
CA LEU A 21 10.37 9.67 14.56
C LEU A 21 11.44 9.83 13.47
N ARG A 22 12.42 10.73 13.70
CA ARG A 22 13.56 10.91 12.79
C ARG A 22 14.37 9.62 12.66
N THR A 23 14.73 8.99 13.77
CA THR A 23 15.45 7.70 13.77
C THR A 23 14.65 6.61 13.05
N LEU A 24 13.37 6.47 13.34
CA LEU A 24 12.49 5.50 12.68
C LEU A 24 12.40 5.74 11.17
N SER A 25 12.36 7.01 10.74
CA SER A 25 12.29 7.37 9.32
C SER A 25 13.56 6.99 8.54
N HIS A 26 14.75 7.18 9.15
CA HIS A 26 16.01 6.72 8.56
C HIS A 26 16.14 5.19 8.61
N LEU A 27 15.63 4.55 9.66
CA LEU A 27 15.59 3.09 9.76
C LEU A 27 14.68 2.48 8.69
N LYS A 28 13.52 3.09 8.44
CA LYS A 28 12.65 2.73 7.32
C LYS A 28 13.39 2.85 5.98
N ARG A 29 14.11 3.94 5.76
CA ARG A 29 14.92 4.14 4.54
C ARG A 29 16.03 3.11 4.38
N PHE A 30 16.68 2.72 5.47
CA PHE A 30 17.62 1.59 5.49
C PHE A 30 16.95 0.29 5.03
N MET A 31 15.77 -0.02 5.56
CA MET A 31 15.02 -1.24 5.21
C MET A 31 14.54 -1.22 3.76
N GLU A 32 14.12 -0.07 3.24
CA GLU A 32 13.73 0.09 1.83
C GLU A 32 14.89 -0.18 0.87
N ARG A 33 16.11 0.30 1.22
CA ARG A 33 17.33 -0.04 0.48
C ARG A 33 17.68 -1.50 0.60
N LEU A 34 17.65 -2.03 1.82
CA LEU A 34 17.95 -3.45 2.07
C LEU A 34 17.04 -4.36 1.25
N VAL A 35 15.76 -4.03 1.09
CA VAL A 35 14.80 -4.85 0.32
C VAL A 35 14.87 -4.56 -1.19
N GLY A 36 15.05 -3.30 -1.57
CA GLY A 36 14.86 -2.82 -2.96
C GLY A 36 16.12 -2.65 -3.80
N ASP A 37 17.31 -2.66 -3.19
CA ASP A 37 18.56 -2.28 -3.84
C ASP A 37 19.62 -3.38 -3.62
N GLU A 38 19.88 -4.16 -4.68
CA GLU A 38 20.86 -5.26 -4.63
C GLU A 38 22.29 -4.76 -4.43
N GLU A 39 22.63 -3.60 -4.99
CA GLU A 39 23.96 -3.01 -4.83
C GLU A 39 24.20 -2.54 -3.41
N PHE A 40 23.18 -1.96 -2.76
CA PHE A 40 23.24 -1.63 -1.35
C PHE A 40 23.51 -2.87 -0.48
N ARG A 41 22.80 -3.98 -0.73
CA ARG A 41 23.02 -5.25 -0.03
C ARG A 41 24.44 -5.79 -0.24
N ARG A 42 24.93 -5.79 -1.48
CA ARG A 42 26.27 -6.25 -1.81
C ARG A 42 27.34 -5.38 -1.13
N ALA A 43 27.19 -4.06 -1.19
CA ALA A 43 28.12 -3.14 -0.53
C ALA A 43 28.14 -3.34 1.00
N LEU A 44 27.00 -3.58 1.64
CA LEU A 44 26.94 -3.94 3.07
C LEU A 44 27.62 -5.26 3.38
N ALA A 45 27.50 -6.25 2.49
CA ALA A 45 28.14 -7.55 2.65
C ALA A 45 29.67 -7.45 2.54
N GLU A 46 30.18 -6.63 1.63
CA GLU A 46 31.61 -6.42 1.36
C GLU A 46 32.29 -5.50 2.40
N ALA A 47 31.63 -4.42 2.82
CA ALA A 47 32.19 -3.42 3.74
C ALA A 47 32.05 -3.82 5.23
N ILE A 48 32.44 -5.05 5.58
CA ILE A 48 32.24 -5.62 6.93
C ILE A 48 32.89 -4.77 8.03
N ALA A 49 34.09 -4.24 7.78
CA ALA A 49 34.85 -3.47 8.76
C ALA A 49 34.34 -2.02 8.91
N THR A 50 33.69 -1.46 7.88
CA THR A 50 33.25 -0.06 7.85
C THR A 50 31.88 0.09 7.17
N PRO A 51 30.82 -0.59 7.66
CA PRO A 51 29.55 -0.65 6.95
C PRO A 51 28.81 0.71 6.97
N ARG A 52 29.14 1.60 7.92
CA ARG A 52 28.63 2.98 7.99
C ARG A 52 28.90 3.80 6.73
N ALA A 53 30.05 3.59 6.07
CA ALA A 53 30.36 4.27 4.82
C ALA A 53 29.35 3.93 3.70
N VAL A 54 28.66 2.78 3.79
CA VAL A 54 27.62 2.39 2.84
C VAL A 54 26.35 3.22 3.09
N THR A 55 25.88 3.36 4.33
CA THR A 55 24.67 4.13 4.64
C THR A 55 24.84 5.63 4.41
N GLU A 56 26.03 6.17 4.67
CA GLU A 56 26.37 7.59 4.44
C GLU A 56 26.24 7.98 2.96
N ARG A 57 26.64 7.10 2.02
CA ARG A 57 26.47 7.33 0.56
C ARG A 57 25.02 7.54 0.14
N TYR A 58 24.07 7.04 0.93
CA TYR A 58 22.64 7.16 0.66
C TYR A 58 21.94 8.18 1.57
N GLY A 59 22.70 8.95 2.37
CA GLY A 59 22.14 9.90 3.33
C GLY A 59 21.31 9.24 4.43
N ILE A 60 21.64 7.99 4.79
CA ILE A 60 20.93 7.23 5.82
C ILE A 60 21.69 7.36 7.14
N ASN A 61 21.06 8.01 8.12
CA ASN A 61 21.60 8.18 9.46
C ASN A 61 21.27 6.97 10.34
N VAL A 62 21.77 5.80 9.96
CA VAL A 62 21.71 4.55 10.75
C VAL A 62 23.07 3.88 10.60
N ASP A 63 23.68 3.53 11.73
CA ASP A 63 24.86 2.66 11.73
C ASP A 63 24.42 1.20 11.52
N PRO A 64 24.85 0.51 10.44
CA PRO A 64 24.49 -0.89 10.24
C PRO A 64 24.87 -1.82 11.39
N MET A 65 25.86 -1.47 12.22
CA MET A 65 26.25 -2.24 13.39
C MET A 65 25.19 -2.20 14.51
N GLU A 66 24.37 -1.16 14.58
CA GLU A 66 23.28 -1.02 15.56
C GLU A 66 22.01 -1.78 15.17
N VAL A 67 21.96 -2.29 13.93
CA VAL A 67 20.80 -2.99 13.36
C VAL A 67 21.15 -4.36 12.79
N LEU A 68 22.22 -5.00 13.27
CA LEU A 68 22.68 -6.32 12.81
C LEU A 68 21.54 -7.36 12.67
N PRO A 69 20.59 -7.49 13.64
CA PRO A 69 19.49 -8.45 13.50
C PRO A 69 18.59 -8.23 12.28
N LEU A 70 18.55 -7.01 11.71
CA LEU A 70 17.72 -6.70 10.56
C LEU A 70 18.33 -7.15 9.22
N TRP A 71 19.66 -7.29 9.12
CA TRP A 71 20.32 -7.50 7.82
C TRP A 71 21.42 -8.57 7.79
N ARG A 72 21.99 -8.99 8.94
CA ARG A 72 22.97 -10.08 9.00
C ARG A 72 22.29 -11.39 9.39
N GLY A 73 22.40 -12.41 8.53
CA GLY A 73 21.80 -13.74 8.75
C GLY A 73 22.12 -14.34 10.12
N GLY A 74 23.37 -14.28 10.57
CA GLY A 74 23.79 -14.79 11.89
C GLY A 74 23.20 -14.05 13.10
N TYR A 75 22.54 -12.91 12.91
CA TYR A 75 21.90 -12.14 13.98
C TYR A 75 20.37 -12.18 13.90
N GLN A 76 19.78 -12.71 12.83
CA GLN A 76 18.31 -12.77 12.68
C GLN A 76 17.64 -13.58 13.78
N GLN A 77 18.35 -14.58 14.31
CA GLN A 77 17.91 -15.44 15.42
C GLN A 77 17.60 -14.69 16.73
N TYR A 78 18.09 -13.46 16.89
CA TYR A 78 17.84 -12.61 18.07
C TYR A 78 16.56 -11.77 17.95
N ARG A 79 16.01 -11.59 16.73
CA ARG A 79 14.79 -10.79 16.54
C ARG A 79 13.63 -11.34 17.35
N PHE A 80 12.82 -10.43 17.89
CA PHE A 80 11.64 -10.74 18.69
C PHE A 80 11.91 -11.54 19.99
N LYS A 81 13.16 -11.57 20.48
CA LYS A 81 13.54 -12.21 21.74
C LYS A 81 14.23 -11.22 22.70
N PRO A 82 14.28 -11.49 24.01
CA PRO A 82 14.96 -10.62 24.98
C PRO A 82 16.43 -10.31 24.64
N GLU A 83 17.11 -11.25 23.97
CA GLU A 83 18.50 -11.11 23.52
C GLU A 83 18.68 -10.03 22.44
N SER A 84 17.59 -9.44 21.91
CA SER A 84 17.66 -8.27 21.03
C SER A 84 17.91 -6.95 21.76
N ALA A 85 17.92 -6.94 23.10
CA ALA A 85 18.17 -5.73 23.90
C ALA A 85 19.42 -4.92 23.51
N PRO A 86 20.55 -5.52 23.06
CA PRO A 86 21.71 -4.77 22.56
C PRO A 86 21.47 -4.02 21.24
N TRP A 87 20.38 -4.30 20.51
CA TRP A 87 20.02 -3.67 19.24
C TRP A 87 18.67 -2.94 19.35
N PRO A 88 18.59 -1.84 20.12
CA PRO A 88 17.33 -1.13 20.37
C PRO A 88 16.68 -0.59 19.09
N LEU A 89 17.46 -0.28 18.04
CA LEU A 89 16.90 0.11 16.74
C LEU A 89 16.20 -1.06 16.05
N ALA A 90 16.74 -2.28 16.12
CA ALA A 90 16.06 -3.46 15.59
C ALA A 90 14.74 -3.72 16.33
N VAL A 91 14.71 -3.54 17.66
CA VAL A 91 13.49 -3.64 18.47
C VAL A 91 12.47 -2.59 18.06
N MET A 92 12.89 -1.33 17.89
CA MET A 92 12.02 -0.23 17.44
C MET A 92 11.36 -0.53 16.09
N TRP A 93 12.12 -1.09 15.14
CA TRP A 93 11.58 -1.51 13.84
C TRP A 93 10.58 -2.65 13.96
N ASP A 94 10.90 -3.65 14.79
CA ASP A 94 10.04 -4.81 15.05
C ASP A 94 8.70 -4.40 15.66
N GLU A 95 8.73 -3.47 16.63
CA GLU A 95 7.54 -2.88 17.23
C GLU A 95 6.72 -2.11 16.20
N TYR A 96 7.36 -1.23 15.41
CA TYR A 96 6.68 -0.48 14.36
C TYR A 96 5.97 -1.41 13.36
N LEU A 97 6.63 -2.49 12.91
CA LEU A 97 6.01 -3.47 12.03
C LEU A 97 4.80 -4.16 12.67
N ARG A 98 4.88 -4.52 13.97
CA ARG A 98 3.75 -5.11 14.69
C ARG A 98 2.57 -4.14 14.79
N GLU A 99 2.85 -2.86 15.06
CA GLU A 99 1.83 -1.82 15.13
C GLU A 99 1.13 -1.62 13.78
N MET A 100 1.89 -1.61 12.69
CA MET A 100 1.36 -1.52 11.32
C MET A 100 0.49 -2.74 10.96
N MET A 101 0.91 -3.95 11.34
CA MET A 101 0.11 -5.17 11.15
C MET A 101 -1.19 -5.11 11.96
N ARG A 102 -1.13 -4.64 13.21
CA ARG A 102 -2.33 -4.45 14.03
C ARG A 102 -3.28 -3.41 13.42
N HIS A 103 -2.76 -2.30 12.90
CA HIS A 103 -3.58 -1.30 12.21
C HIS A 103 -4.34 -1.91 11.02
N ARG A 104 -3.67 -2.72 10.20
CA ARG A 104 -4.30 -3.43 9.08
C ARG A 104 -5.46 -4.31 9.55
N ASP A 105 -5.26 -5.05 10.64
CA ASP A 105 -6.30 -5.92 11.17
C ASP A 105 -7.50 -5.10 11.68
N LEU A 106 -7.24 -3.98 12.38
CA LEU A 106 -8.29 -3.05 12.83
C LEU A 106 -9.04 -2.41 11.66
N LEU A 107 -8.39 -2.06 10.56
CA LEU A 107 -9.05 -1.55 9.35
C LEU A 107 -10.01 -2.58 8.74
N ARG A 108 -9.66 -3.87 8.77
CA ARG A 108 -10.55 -4.92 8.29
C ARG A 108 -11.79 -5.04 9.17
N ASP A 109 -11.61 -4.91 10.48
CA ASP A 109 -12.67 -4.98 11.48
C ASP A 109 -13.56 -3.73 11.44
N GLU A 110 -13.04 -2.56 11.04
CA GLU A 110 -13.82 -1.33 10.84
C GLU A 110 -14.88 -1.50 9.73
N GLY A 111 -14.73 -2.50 8.86
CA GLY A 111 -15.75 -2.92 7.89
C GLY A 111 -16.98 -3.64 8.48
N GLU A 112 -17.09 -3.71 9.81
CA GLU A 112 -18.26 -4.23 10.53
C GLU A 112 -19.52 -3.40 10.22
N MET A 113 -20.61 -4.09 9.87
CA MET A 113 -21.86 -3.46 9.40
C MET A 113 -23.13 -4.23 9.84
N SER A 114 -23.02 -5.18 10.78
CA SER A 114 -24.12 -6.05 11.22
C SER A 114 -25.32 -5.27 11.76
N THR A 115 -25.10 -4.09 12.35
CA THR A 115 -26.15 -3.24 12.91
C THR A 115 -26.77 -2.26 11.90
N ILE A 116 -26.02 -1.88 10.86
CA ILE A 116 -26.42 -0.84 9.89
C ILE A 116 -26.93 -1.49 8.60
N ASN A 117 -26.22 -2.51 8.10
CA ASN A 117 -26.58 -3.24 6.89
C ASN A 117 -26.30 -4.75 7.05
N PRO A 118 -27.14 -5.47 7.82
CA PRO A 118 -26.90 -6.87 8.18
C PRO A 118 -26.80 -7.80 6.96
N ARG A 119 -27.58 -7.54 5.90
CA ARG A 119 -27.58 -8.36 4.69
C ARG A 119 -26.27 -8.23 3.93
N PHE A 120 -25.77 -7.00 3.76
CA PHE A 120 -24.51 -6.74 3.09
C PHE A 120 -23.32 -7.21 3.94
N HIS A 121 -23.36 -7.00 5.25
CA HIS A 121 -22.39 -7.54 6.20
C HIS A 121 -22.28 -9.06 6.08
N ALA A 122 -23.41 -9.79 6.13
CA ALA A 122 -23.40 -11.24 5.99
C ALA A 122 -22.83 -11.71 4.64
N TRP A 123 -23.06 -10.95 3.55
CA TRP A 123 -22.41 -11.23 2.27
C TRP A 123 -20.89 -11.01 2.32
N ARG A 124 -20.43 -9.89 2.89
CA ARG A 124 -19.01 -9.56 3.05
C ARG A 124 -18.29 -10.64 3.87
N GLU A 125 -18.87 -11.05 4.98
CA GLU A 125 -18.35 -12.11 5.85
C GLU A 125 -18.21 -13.45 5.14
N ARG A 126 -19.19 -13.81 4.28
CA ARG A 126 -19.05 -14.99 3.41
C ARG A 126 -17.88 -14.84 2.43
N GLN A 127 -17.66 -13.64 1.88
CA GLN A 127 -16.53 -13.40 0.99
C GLN A 127 -15.18 -13.48 1.72
N ILE A 128 -15.07 -12.95 2.93
CA ILE A 128 -13.85 -13.03 3.75
C ILE A 128 -13.52 -14.49 4.06
N ARG A 129 -14.50 -15.27 4.52
CA ARG A 129 -14.31 -16.71 4.77
C ARG A 129 -13.87 -17.47 3.50
N ARG A 130 -14.55 -17.23 2.38
CA ARG A 130 -14.15 -17.81 1.08
C ARG A 130 -12.72 -17.43 0.70
N CYS A 131 -12.30 -16.19 0.94
CA CYS A 131 -10.95 -15.73 0.63
C CYS A 131 -9.91 -16.40 1.54
N ASN A 132 -10.22 -16.58 2.83
CA ASN A 132 -9.36 -17.32 3.75
C ASN A 132 -9.10 -18.75 3.26
N ASP A 133 -10.15 -19.43 2.79
CA ASP A 133 -10.04 -20.79 2.26
C ASP A 133 -9.25 -20.84 0.95
N GLN A 134 -9.46 -19.88 0.06
CA GLN A 134 -8.91 -19.90 -1.30
C GLN A 134 -7.52 -19.28 -1.45
N LEU A 135 -7.16 -18.32 -0.61
CA LEU A 135 -5.88 -17.59 -0.69
C LEU A 135 -4.87 -18.08 0.37
N GLY A 136 -5.29 -18.91 1.32
CA GLY A 136 -4.47 -19.42 2.40
C GLY A 136 -3.78 -18.30 3.18
N VAL A 137 -2.47 -18.44 3.42
CA VAL A 137 -1.68 -17.46 4.19
C VAL A 137 -1.72 -16.04 3.63
N SER A 138 -1.96 -15.88 2.33
CA SER A 138 -2.04 -14.57 1.66
C SER A 138 -3.32 -13.81 2.03
N ALA A 139 -4.39 -14.50 2.46
CA ALA A 139 -5.68 -13.89 2.80
C ALA A 139 -5.55 -12.86 3.95
N ALA A 140 -4.68 -13.16 4.93
CA ALA A 140 -4.44 -12.31 6.09
C ALA A 140 -3.90 -10.91 5.72
N SER A 141 -3.40 -10.72 4.49
CA SER A 141 -2.93 -9.41 4.02
C SER A 141 -4.04 -8.50 3.45
N LEU A 142 -5.26 -9.02 3.25
CA LEU A 142 -6.38 -8.29 2.66
C LEU A 142 -7.22 -7.60 3.75
N THR A 143 -7.48 -6.30 3.57
CA THR A 143 -8.31 -5.49 4.49
C THR A 143 -9.80 -5.53 4.17
N HIS A 144 -10.21 -6.11 3.04
CA HIS A 144 -11.60 -6.16 2.61
C HIS A 144 -12.36 -4.81 2.68
N PRO A 145 -11.86 -3.73 2.06
CA PRO A 145 -12.59 -2.47 1.95
C PRO A 145 -13.97 -2.67 1.32
N ILE A 146 -14.94 -1.90 1.80
CA ILE A 146 -16.34 -2.06 1.38
C ILE A 146 -16.68 -1.24 0.13
N ILE A 147 -15.84 -0.28 -0.24
CA ILE A 147 -16.04 0.57 -1.41
C ILE A 147 -14.72 1.12 -1.94
N ALA A 148 -14.63 1.30 -3.26
CA ALA A 148 -13.58 2.06 -3.90
C ALA A 148 -14.15 2.97 -5.00
N PHE A 149 -13.53 4.13 -5.19
CA PHE A 149 -13.96 5.15 -6.15
C PHE A 149 -12.91 5.35 -7.24
N GLU A 150 -13.28 5.10 -8.49
CA GLU A 150 -12.45 5.39 -9.66
C GLU A 150 -12.66 6.87 -10.04
N LEU A 151 -11.67 7.71 -9.70
CA LEU A 151 -11.63 9.15 -10.04
C LEU A 151 -10.91 9.44 -11.38
N SER A 152 -10.50 8.38 -12.07
CA SER A 152 -9.85 8.39 -13.36
C SER A 152 -10.31 7.19 -14.19
N GLU A 153 -9.95 7.17 -15.46
CA GLU A 153 -10.16 6.04 -16.34
C GLU A 153 -8.84 5.61 -16.97
N GLY A 154 -8.44 4.36 -16.69
CA GLY A 154 -7.12 3.84 -17.02
C GLY A 154 -6.01 4.44 -16.15
N CYS A 155 -4.77 4.11 -16.51
CA CYS A 155 -3.57 4.50 -15.77
C CYS A 155 -2.45 4.89 -16.74
N SER A 156 -1.75 5.99 -16.46
CA SER A 156 -0.68 6.51 -17.33
C SER A 156 0.64 5.74 -17.18
N VAL A 157 0.83 5.00 -16.08
CA VAL A 157 2.13 4.43 -15.71
C VAL A 157 2.48 3.16 -16.47
N GLY A 158 1.48 2.31 -16.76
CA GLY A 158 1.72 1.09 -17.55
C GLY A 158 2.55 0.01 -16.86
N CYS A 159 2.49 -0.10 -15.52
CA CYS A 159 3.31 -1.02 -14.73
C CYS A 159 3.23 -2.48 -15.20
N TRP A 160 4.37 -3.11 -15.44
CA TRP A 160 4.44 -4.51 -15.87
C TRP A 160 3.88 -5.50 -14.83
N PHE A 161 3.88 -5.13 -13.55
CA PHE A 161 3.38 -5.93 -12.43
C PHE A 161 1.91 -5.60 -12.08
N CYS A 162 1.23 -4.76 -12.87
CA CYS A 162 -0.13 -4.33 -12.57
C CYS A 162 -1.09 -5.52 -12.60
N GLY A 163 -1.54 -5.95 -11.42
CA GLY A 163 -2.43 -7.11 -11.26
C GLY A 163 -3.88 -6.86 -11.68
N LEU A 164 -4.29 -5.60 -11.80
CA LEU A 164 -5.61 -5.20 -12.30
C LEU A 164 -5.60 -4.92 -13.82
N SER A 165 -4.45 -5.06 -14.49
CA SER A 165 -4.27 -4.76 -15.92
C SER A 165 -4.92 -3.45 -16.36
N ALA A 166 -4.72 -2.38 -15.58
CA ALA A 166 -5.28 -1.06 -15.88
C ALA A 166 -5.07 -0.67 -17.34
N ASP A 167 -6.16 -0.27 -18.00
CA ASP A 167 -6.17 0.24 -19.37
C ASP A 167 -5.35 1.52 -19.50
N ARG A 168 -5.10 1.95 -20.75
CA ARG A 168 -4.44 3.23 -21.02
C ARG A 168 -5.30 4.35 -20.46
N PHE A 169 -4.65 5.32 -19.82
CA PHE A 169 -5.31 6.52 -19.33
C PHE A 169 -6.07 7.28 -20.43
N THR A 170 -7.35 7.57 -20.20
CA THR A 170 -8.23 8.32 -21.14
C THR A 170 -8.84 9.57 -20.53
N GLY A 171 -8.58 9.86 -19.25
CA GLY A 171 -9.03 11.09 -18.58
C GLY A 171 -9.33 10.89 -17.10
N TYR A 172 -9.61 12.00 -16.43
CA TYR A 172 -9.94 12.07 -15.00
C TYR A 172 -11.31 12.71 -14.77
N TYR A 173 -11.89 12.44 -13.60
CA TYR A 173 -13.10 13.11 -13.12
C TYR A 173 -12.73 14.49 -12.57
N ASP A 174 -13.16 15.55 -13.25
CA ASP A 174 -12.82 16.93 -12.93
C ASP A 174 -13.45 17.38 -11.60
N TYR A 175 -12.82 18.32 -10.89
CA TYR A 175 -13.34 18.91 -9.65
C TYR A 175 -14.03 20.26 -9.94
N SER A 176 -15.05 20.23 -10.79
CA SER A 176 -15.96 21.36 -10.99
C SER A 176 -16.97 21.45 -9.83
N LYS A 177 -17.74 22.55 -9.76
CA LYS A 177 -18.77 22.72 -8.73
C LYS A 177 -19.81 21.59 -8.78
N GLU A 178 -20.24 21.24 -9.98
CA GLU A 178 -21.24 20.20 -10.23
C GLU A 178 -20.69 18.82 -9.88
N HIS A 179 -19.45 18.53 -10.29
CA HIS A 179 -18.82 17.25 -10.02
C HIS A 179 -18.46 17.06 -8.54
N ALA A 180 -18.02 18.11 -7.86
CA ALA A 180 -17.78 18.10 -6.42
C ALA A 180 -19.09 17.88 -5.64
N ALA A 181 -20.19 18.51 -6.06
CA ALA A 181 -21.51 18.28 -5.46
C ALA A 181 -21.95 16.81 -5.62
N LEU A 182 -21.79 16.24 -6.82
CA LEU A 182 -22.09 14.83 -7.07
C LEU A 182 -21.19 13.90 -6.25
N TRP A 183 -19.88 14.14 -6.22
CA TRP A 183 -18.91 13.39 -5.41
C TRP A 183 -19.31 13.36 -3.94
N ARG A 184 -19.55 14.54 -3.35
CA ARG A 184 -19.95 14.67 -1.94
C ARG A 184 -21.28 13.96 -1.68
N GLY A 185 -22.24 14.05 -2.61
CA GLY A 185 -23.50 13.32 -2.52
C GLY A 185 -23.31 11.80 -2.51
N VAL A 186 -22.50 11.28 -3.43
CA VAL A 186 -22.19 9.84 -3.52
C VAL A 186 -21.49 9.32 -2.25
N VAL A 187 -20.48 10.06 -1.75
CA VAL A 187 -19.79 9.70 -0.51
C VAL A 187 -20.74 9.81 0.70
N GLY A 188 -21.62 10.82 0.73
CA GLY A 188 -22.65 11.00 1.74
C GLY A 188 -23.59 9.80 1.81
N VAL A 189 -24.14 9.38 0.67
CA VAL A 189 -24.99 8.18 0.58
C VAL A 189 -24.23 6.92 1.03
N ALA A 190 -22.98 6.76 0.62
CA ALA A 190 -22.17 5.63 1.08
C ALA A 190 -21.97 5.66 2.61
N SER A 191 -21.75 6.84 3.19
CA SER A 191 -21.62 7.01 4.64
C SER A 191 -22.92 6.67 5.38
N GLU A 192 -24.08 7.06 4.86
CA GLU A 192 -25.38 6.71 5.42
C GLU A 192 -25.65 5.19 5.33
N MET A 193 -25.33 4.58 4.19
CA MET A 193 -25.58 3.16 3.93
C MET A 193 -24.69 2.20 4.71
N PHE A 194 -23.44 2.61 4.98
CA PHE A 194 -22.41 1.73 5.56
C PHE A 194 -21.91 2.19 6.93
N GLY A 195 -22.31 3.37 7.39
CA GLY A 195 -21.82 3.96 8.64
C GLY A 195 -20.30 4.03 8.67
N SER A 196 -19.69 3.64 9.79
CA SER A 196 -18.22 3.68 9.96
C SER A 196 -17.46 2.83 8.95
N ALA A 197 -18.07 1.77 8.41
CA ALA A 197 -17.40 0.90 7.44
C ALA A 197 -17.01 1.63 6.16
N VAL A 198 -17.69 2.73 5.81
CA VAL A 198 -17.29 3.56 4.66
C VAL A 198 -15.83 3.96 4.75
N ARG A 199 -15.30 4.22 5.95
CA ARG A 199 -13.91 4.67 6.20
C ARG A 199 -12.83 3.70 5.72
N THR A 200 -13.19 2.45 5.50
CA THR A 200 -12.28 1.45 4.91
C THR A 200 -12.03 1.69 3.42
N GLY A 201 -12.84 2.51 2.77
CA GLY A 201 -12.81 2.74 1.33
C GLY A 201 -11.64 3.58 0.86
N PHE A 202 -11.44 3.62 -0.46
CA PHE A 202 -10.35 4.37 -1.06
C PHE A 202 -10.68 4.93 -2.45
N CYS A 203 -9.95 5.96 -2.86
CA CYS A 203 -10.30 6.77 -4.03
C CYS A 203 -9.50 6.41 -5.30
N TYR A 204 -9.26 5.13 -5.53
CA TYR A 204 -8.71 4.64 -6.79
C TYR A 204 -9.11 3.18 -6.99
N TRP A 205 -9.16 2.71 -8.23
CA TRP A 205 -9.15 1.28 -8.56
C TRP A 205 -8.74 1.14 -10.03
N ALA A 206 -7.79 0.26 -10.33
CA ALA A 206 -7.21 0.12 -11.67
C ALA A 206 -6.80 1.46 -12.34
N THR A 207 -6.42 2.45 -11.54
CA THR A 207 -6.10 3.84 -11.90
C THR A 207 -4.96 4.32 -11.01
N ASP A 208 -4.19 5.32 -11.45
CA ASP A 208 -3.22 5.98 -10.56
C ASP A 208 -3.83 7.27 -10.00
N PRO A 209 -3.84 7.48 -8.67
CA PRO A 209 -4.30 8.72 -8.05
C PRO A 209 -3.67 9.99 -8.64
N MET A 210 -2.38 9.93 -8.99
CA MET A 210 -1.62 11.08 -9.51
C MET A 210 -1.94 11.36 -11.00
N ASP A 211 -2.86 10.61 -11.61
CA ASP A 211 -3.45 10.96 -12.90
C ASP A 211 -4.56 12.01 -12.79
N ASN A 212 -5.10 12.26 -11.59
CA ASN A 212 -6.08 13.30 -11.35
C ASN A 212 -5.44 14.51 -10.62
N PRO A 213 -5.33 15.69 -11.25
CA PRO A 213 -4.69 16.87 -10.65
C PRO A 213 -5.47 17.48 -9.47
N HIS A 214 -6.69 16.99 -9.20
CA HIS A 214 -7.56 17.46 -8.12
C HIS A 214 -7.74 16.42 -7.01
N TYR A 215 -6.91 15.38 -7.02
CA TYR A 215 -7.06 14.22 -6.12
C TYR A 215 -7.13 14.60 -4.64
N ASP A 216 -6.29 15.54 -4.20
CA ASP A 216 -6.26 16.06 -2.84
C ASP A 216 -7.61 16.64 -2.38
N ARG A 217 -8.35 17.30 -3.26
CA ARG A 217 -9.69 17.85 -2.97
C ARG A 217 -10.72 16.74 -2.72
N PHE A 218 -10.69 15.70 -3.54
CA PHE A 218 -11.57 14.54 -3.34
C PHE A 218 -11.27 13.81 -2.02
N LEU A 219 -9.98 13.65 -1.68
CA LEU A 219 -9.55 13.10 -0.38
C LEU A 219 -10.08 13.93 0.79
N PHE A 220 -9.98 15.27 0.69
CA PHE A 220 -10.42 16.16 1.75
C PHE A 220 -11.94 16.12 1.95
N ASP A 221 -12.73 16.13 0.87
CA ASP A 221 -14.18 15.92 0.95
C ASP A 221 -14.53 14.58 1.61
N TYR A 222 -13.82 13.51 1.23
CA TYR A 222 -14.03 12.19 1.81
C TYR A 222 -13.76 12.20 3.32
N TYR A 223 -12.69 12.86 3.76
CA TYR A 223 -12.39 13.03 5.18
C TYR A 223 -13.47 13.86 5.90
N GLN A 224 -13.91 14.97 5.31
CA GLN A 224 -14.96 15.83 5.88
C GLN A 224 -16.26 15.06 6.13
N ILE A 225 -16.60 14.11 5.25
CA ILE A 225 -17.84 13.32 5.34
C ILE A 225 -17.69 12.12 6.28
N THR A 226 -16.57 11.40 6.18
CA THR A 226 -16.43 10.08 6.83
C THR A 226 -15.61 10.12 8.12
N GLY A 227 -14.81 11.17 8.32
CA GLY A 227 -13.83 11.31 9.40
C GLY A 227 -12.55 10.49 9.20
N ALA A 228 -12.32 9.92 8.01
CA ALA A 228 -11.11 9.17 7.67
C ALA A 228 -10.55 9.62 6.31
N LEU A 229 -9.23 9.84 6.20
CA LEU A 229 -8.60 9.91 4.89
C LEU A 229 -8.46 8.48 4.35
N PRO A 230 -8.76 8.26 3.07
CA PRO A 230 -8.51 6.99 2.44
C PRO A 230 -7.02 6.82 2.15
N GLN A 231 -6.54 5.58 2.14
CA GLN A 231 -5.20 5.24 1.68
C GLN A 231 -5.03 5.71 0.23
N THR A 232 -3.87 6.29 -0.10
CA THR A 232 -3.45 6.58 -1.47
C THR A 232 -2.36 5.61 -1.89
N THR A 233 -2.55 4.88 -2.99
CA THR A 233 -1.48 4.06 -3.61
C THR A 233 -1.17 4.57 -5.00
N THR A 234 0.05 5.07 -5.24
CA THR A 234 0.48 5.55 -6.56
C THR A 234 1.77 4.87 -7.02
N ALA A 235 1.94 4.69 -8.32
CA ALA A 235 3.18 4.30 -8.98
C ALA A 235 3.91 5.48 -9.63
N ALA A 236 3.36 6.69 -9.53
CA ALA A 236 3.87 7.91 -10.15
C ALA A 236 4.00 9.09 -9.16
N PRO A 237 4.61 8.91 -7.96
CA PRO A 237 4.73 9.99 -6.96
C PRO A 237 5.61 11.17 -7.42
N LEU A 238 6.35 11.01 -8.51
CA LEU A 238 7.23 12.04 -9.09
C LEU A 238 6.60 12.77 -10.28
N LYS A 239 5.42 12.34 -10.74
CA LYS A 239 4.74 12.95 -11.89
C LYS A 239 4.29 14.37 -11.58
N ASP A 240 3.72 14.56 -10.39
CA ASP A 240 3.41 15.86 -9.80
C ASP A 240 3.84 15.85 -8.32
N PRO A 241 5.07 16.28 -8.03
CA PRO A 241 5.57 16.33 -6.66
C PRO A 241 4.82 17.32 -5.76
N ALA A 242 4.20 18.35 -6.32
CA ALA A 242 3.44 19.33 -5.55
C ALA A 242 2.14 18.70 -5.05
N LEU A 243 1.37 18.07 -5.94
CA LEU A 243 0.19 17.30 -5.56
C LEU A 243 0.53 16.19 -4.56
N THR A 244 1.63 15.47 -4.81
CA THR A 244 2.06 14.40 -3.89
C THR A 244 2.33 14.95 -2.50
N ARG A 245 3.01 16.11 -2.36
CA ARG A 245 3.21 16.75 -1.06
C ARG A 245 1.91 17.26 -0.42
N HIS A 246 0.93 17.73 -1.19
CA HIS A 246 -0.39 18.06 -0.63
C HIS A 246 -1.07 16.83 -0.02
N VAL A 247 -1.04 15.69 -0.71
CA VAL A 247 -1.58 14.42 -0.20
C VAL A 247 -0.85 13.96 1.06
N LEU A 248 0.49 14.05 1.08
CA LEU A 248 1.29 13.74 2.27
C LEU A 248 1.04 14.74 3.42
N GLY A 249 0.76 16.00 3.10
CA GLY A 249 0.36 17.03 4.05
C GLY A 249 -0.97 16.71 4.74
N LEU A 250 -1.98 16.31 3.96
CA LEU A 250 -3.26 15.83 4.50
C LEU A 250 -3.03 14.63 5.43
N PHE A 251 -2.21 13.66 5.00
CA PHE A 251 -1.83 12.54 5.85
C PHE A 251 -1.19 13.00 7.16
N ASN A 252 -0.26 13.96 7.13
CA ASN A 252 0.42 14.44 8.34
C ASN A 252 -0.54 15.11 9.33
N LEU A 253 -1.58 15.79 8.83
CA LEU A 253 -2.59 16.44 9.66
C LEU A 253 -3.56 15.44 10.31
N TYR A 254 -3.99 14.41 9.57
CA TYR A 254 -5.11 13.56 10.00
C TYR A 254 -4.73 12.14 10.38
N ARG A 255 -3.67 11.57 9.78
CA ARG A 255 -3.06 10.25 10.09
C ARG A 255 -4.10 9.15 10.33
N THR A 256 -4.94 8.86 9.35
CA THR A 256 -6.01 7.83 9.51
C THR A 256 -5.58 6.46 8.99
N THR A 257 -4.73 6.43 7.96
CA THR A 257 -4.19 5.20 7.39
C THR A 257 -2.94 5.50 6.55
N THR A 258 -2.12 4.48 6.28
CA THR A 258 -0.87 4.61 5.52
C THR A 258 -1.10 4.88 4.03
N ASN A 259 -0.22 5.65 3.42
CA ASN A 259 -0.12 5.76 1.96
C ASN A 259 0.90 4.76 1.41
N ARG A 260 0.89 4.52 0.09
CA ARG A 260 1.81 3.59 -0.55
C ARG A 260 2.36 4.11 -1.86
N PHE A 261 3.65 3.91 -2.10
CA PHE A 261 4.24 4.09 -3.43
C PHE A 261 4.69 2.76 -4.01
N SER A 262 4.27 2.44 -5.24
CA SER A 262 4.81 1.32 -6.00
C SER A 262 6.12 1.74 -6.67
N VAL A 263 7.23 1.25 -6.15
CA VAL A 263 8.58 1.60 -6.62
C VAL A 263 9.00 0.69 -7.75
N LEU A 264 9.14 1.25 -8.95
CA LEU A 264 9.25 0.50 -10.21
C LEU A 264 10.63 -0.13 -10.47
N SER A 265 11.69 0.46 -9.90
CA SER A 265 13.08 0.07 -10.10
C SER A 265 13.96 0.71 -9.03
N ARG A 266 15.23 0.29 -8.95
CA ARG A 266 16.24 0.95 -8.11
C ARG A 266 16.45 2.43 -8.49
N ALA A 267 16.44 2.75 -9.78
CA ALA A 267 16.53 4.14 -10.23
C ALA A 267 15.32 4.96 -9.75
N HIS A 268 14.12 4.40 -9.81
CA HIS A 268 12.93 5.06 -9.28
C HIS A 268 13.01 5.22 -7.74
N LEU A 269 13.54 4.22 -7.01
CA LEU A 269 13.82 4.34 -5.58
C LEU A 269 14.77 5.50 -5.26
N ASN A 270 15.86 5.64 -6.04
CA ASN A 270 16.79 6.77 -5.92
C ASN A 270 16.05 8.10 -6.09
N GLN A 271 15.27 8.24 -7.16
CA GLN A 271 14.55 9.47 -7.45
C GLN A 271 13.55 9.82 -6.33
N ILE A 272 12.82 8.83 -5.79
CA ILE A 272 11.90 9.04 -4.65
C ILE A 272 12.69 9.51 -3.42
N HIS A 273 13.79 8.85 -3.05
CA HIS A 273 14.58 9.21 -1.87
C HIS A 273 15.29 10.56 -2.01
N THR A 274 15.58 11.00 -3.24
CA THR A 274 16.09 12.34 -3.54
C THR A 274 14.99 13.40 -3.45
N ALA A 275 13.78 13.09 -3.92
CA ALA A 275 12.68 14.06 -3.97
C ALA A 275 11.99 14.29 -2.62
N PHE A 276 11.95 13.27 -1.76
CA PHE A 276 11.26 13.31 -0.47
C PHE A 276 12.22 12.94 0.68
N SER A 277 12.13 13.66 1.79
CA SER A 277 12.91 13.36 3.01
C SER A 277 12.50 12.02 3.63
N PRO A 278 13.36 11.43 4.49
CA PRO A 278 12.97 10.25 5.27
C PRO A 278 11.65 10.47 6.03
N GLU A 279 11.50 11.63 6.67
CA GLU A 279 10.35 12.02 7.48
C GLU A 279 9.09 12.24 6.63
N GLU A 280 9.19 12.86 5.45
CA GLU A 280 8.06 12.99 4.50
C GLU A 280 7.50 11.61 4.11
N LEU A 281 8.36 10.59 4.01
CA LEU A 281 7.98 9.23 3.65
C LEU A 281 7.61 8.35 4.84
N LEU A 282 7.64 8.84 6.08
CA LEU A 282 7.43 7.99 7.26
C LEU A 282 6.05 7.30 7.22
N GLY A 283 5.02 8.02 6.79
CA GLY A 283 3.65 7.52 6.61
C GLY A 283 3.39 6.71 5.33
N VAL A 284 4.43 6.48 4.52
CA VAL A 284 4.31 5.91 3.17
C VAL A 284 5.01 4.56 3.10
N GLU A 285 4.30 3.46 2.88
CA GLU A 285 4.93 2.19 2.56
C GLU A 285 5.45 2.20 1.11
N LEU A 286 6.78 2.09 0.94
CA LEU A 286 7.36 1.84 -0.38
C LEU A 286 7.21 0.35 -0.70
N ILE A 287 6.44 0.04 -1.73
CA ILE A 287 6.25 -1.32 -2.23
C ILE A 287 7.26 -1.54 -3.37
N LEU A 288 8.33 -2.29 -3.10
CA LEU A 288 9.45 -2.46 -4.00
C LEU A 288 9.08 -3.44 -5.13
N GLN A 289 8.72 -2.89 -6.29
CA GLN A 289 8.26 -3.64 -7.47
C GLN A 289 9.35 -3.90 -8.51
N GLY A 290 10.57 -3.39 -8.31
CA GLY A 290 11.73 -3.63 -9.17
C GLY A 290 12.14 -5.11 -9.24
N LYS A 291 12.90 -5.47 -10.28
CA LYS A 291 13.40 -6.85 -10.48
C LYS A 291 14.40 -7.28 -9.40
N GLU A 292 15.16 -6.32 -8.87
CA GLU A 292 16.16 -6.51 -7.81
C GLU A 292 15.53 -6.58 -6.41
N ALA A 293 14.21 -6.37 -6.30
CA ALA A 293 13.52 -6.33 -5.02
C ALA A 293 13.23 -7.73 -4.49
N GLN A 294 13.43 -7.94 -3.19
CA GLN A 294 13.09 -9.20 -2.50
C GLN A 294 11.59 -9.33 -2.16
N THR A 295 10.72 -8.64 -2.89
CA THR A 295 9.27 -8.62 -2.63
C THR A 295 8.54 -9.55 -3.59
N ALA A 296 7.78 -10.50 -3.04
CA ALA A 296 6.91 -11.38 -3.82
C ALA A 296 5.91 -10.57 -4.67
N LYS A 297 5.58 -11.10 -5.85
CA LYS A 297 4.59 -10.49 -6.76
C LYS A 297 3.37 -11.36 -6.84
N ALA A 298 2.20 -10.73 -6.84
CA ALA A 298 0.99 -11.44 -7.17
C ALA A 298 1.00 -11.83 -8.64
N MET A 299 0.67 -13.08 -8.94
CA MET A 299 0.70 -13.63 -10.29
C MET A 299 -0.63 -13.43 -11.02
N VAL A 300 -1.04 -12.18 -11.21
CA VAL A 300 -2.30 -11.77 -11.87
C VAL A 300 -2.10 -10.65 -12.89
N GLY A 301 -3.08 -10.47 -13.77
CA GLY A 301 -3.08 -9.43 -14.80
C GLY A 301 -1.80 -9.44 -15.65
N ARG A 302 -1.24 -8.25 -15.90
CA ARG A 302 -0.01 -8.08 -16.70
C ARG A 302 1.19 -8.86 -16.16
N ALA A 303 1.29 -9.07 -14.85
CA ALA A 303 2.37 -9.86 -14.26
C ALA A 303 2.29 -11.32 -14.71
N ARG A 304 1.08 -11.87 -14.75
CA ARG A 304 0.80 -13.24 -15.21
C ARG A 304 1.06 -13.40 -16.70
N GLU A 305 0.48 -12.54 -17.53
CA GLU A 305 0.66 -12.56 -19.00
C GLU A 305 2.14 -12.50 -19.39
N ARG A 306 2.92 -11.66 -18.70
CA ARG A 306 4.35 -11.51 -18.97
C ARG A 306 5.15 -12.76 -18.62
N LYS A 307 4.77 -13.50 -17.56
CA LYS A 307 5.42 -14.77 -17.20
C LYS A 307 5.08 -15.86 -18.21
N GLU A 308 3.82 -15.99 -18.59
CA GLU A 308 3.36 -16.98 -19.58
C GLU A 308 4.08 -16.78 -20.94
N LYS A 309 4.18 -15.52 -21.41
CA LYS A 309 4.95 -15.18 -22.62
C LYS A 309 6.44 -15.53 -22.52
N ARG A 310 7.04 -15.50 -21.33
CA ARG A 310 8.46 -15.86 -21.11
C ARG A 310 8.70 -17.36 -21.00
N ARG A 311 7.78 -18.09 -20.37
CA ARG A 311 7.78 -19.56 -20.35
C ARG A 311 7.69 -20.12 -21.76
N GLY A 312 6.80 -19.58 -22.59
CA GLY A 312 6.71 -19.95 -24.01
C GLY A 312 7.97 -19.62 -24.84
N ALA A 313 8.91 -18.84 -24.30
CA ALA A 313 10.13 -18.41 -24.99
C ALA A 313 11.43 -19.04 -24.43
N ASN A 314 11.36 -20.03 -23.52
CA ASN A 314 12.53 -20.66 -22.87
C ASN A 314 13.52 -19.66 -22.22
N LYS A 315 13.03 -18.54 -21.67
CA LYS A 315 13.85 -17.52 -21.00
C LYS A 315 13.56 -17.45 -19.49
N ASP A 316 13.80 -18.56 -18.79
CA ASP A 316 13.47 -18.72 -17.37
C ASP A 316 14.45 -18.03 -16.41
N GLY A 317 15.68 -17.72 -16.82
CA GLY A 317 16.75 -17.28 -15.92
C GLY A 317 16.65 -15.87 -15.32
N ALA A 318 15.67 -15.04 -15.70
CA ALA A 318 15.67 -13.60 -15.37
C ALA A 318 14.60 -13.15 -14.36
N ILE A 319 13.82 -14.07 -13.81
CA ILE A 319 12.81 -13.75 -12.80
C ILE A 319 12.79 -14.88 -11.76
N ALA A 320 13.78 -14.89 -10.87
CA ALA A 320 13.64 -15.59 -9.59
C ALA A 320 12.67 -14.76 -8.72
N PHE A 321 11.38 -14.77 -9.03
CA PHE A 321 10.39 -14.29 -8.06
C PHE A 321 10.49 -15.21 -6.85
N LEU A 322 10.58 -14.64 -5.66
CA LEU A 322 10.14 -15.32 -4.45
C LEU A 322 8.66 -15.66 -4.68
N GLU A 323 8.40 -16.85 -5.21
CA GLU A 323 7.07 -17.40 -5.44
C GLU A 323 6.42 -17.62 -4.08
N ARG A 324 5.81 -16.57 -3.53
CA ARG A 324 4.74 -16.73 -2.55
C ARG A 324 3.46 -16.78 -3.35
N ASN A 325 2.58 -17.72 -3.02
CA ASN A 325 1.26 -17.91 -3.61
C ASN A 325 0.31 -16.72 -3.31
N HIS A 326 0.72 -15.49 -3.62
CA HIS A 326 -0.16 -14.34 -3.70
C HIS A 326 -0.86 -14.42 -5.06
N THR A 327 -2.11 -14.79 -5.02
CA THR A 327 -2.90 -15.03 -6.23
C THR A 327 -3.76 -13.82 -6.60
N THR A 328 -3.76 -12.72 -5.84
CA THR A 328 -4.46 -11.49 -6.23
C THR A 328 -3.89 -10.25 -5.52
N ILE A 329 -4.08 -9.07 -6.13
CA ILE A 329 -3.91 -7.76 -5.48
C ILE A 329 -5.25 -7.06 -5.24
N ALA A 330 -6.35 -7.63 -5.72
CA ALA A 330 -7.68 -7.13 -5.43
C ALA A 330 -7.93 -7.26 -3.92
N CYS A 331 -8.52 -6.23 -3.31
CA CYS A 331 -8.81 -6.23 -1.88
C CYS A 331 -10.26 -5.88 -1.55
N VAL A 332 -11.03 -5.28 -2.47
CA VAL A 332 -12.39 -4.81 -2.20
C VAL A 332 -13.36 -5.98 -2.11
N SER A 333 -14.08 -6.09 -0.99
CA SER A 333 -15.28 -6.92 -0.86
C SER A 333 -16.47 -6.00 -0.69
N GLY A 334 -16.92 -5.45 -1.83
CA GLY A 334 -17.96 -4.46 -1.88
C GLY A 334 -18.01 -3.74 -3.21
N PHE A 335 -18.21 -2.42 -3.21
CA PHE A 335 -18.56 -1.67 -4.41
C PHE A 335 -17.36 -1.01 -5.09
N LEU A 336 -17.34 -1.03 -6.42
CA LEU A 336 -16.50 -0.16 -7.24
C LEU A 336 -17.41 0.88 -7.90
N VAL A 337 -17.12 2.16 -7.67
CA VAL A 337 -17.89 3.28 -8.20
C VAL A 337 -17.01 4.04 -9.19
N ASN A 338 -17.39 4.04 -10.47
CA ASN A 338 -16.72 4.85 -11.47
C ASN A 338 -17.40 6.21 -11.57
N MET A 339 -16.75 7.26 -11.08
CA MET A 339 -17.34 8.61 -11.06
C MET A 339 -17.49 9.19 -12.47
N ARG A 340 -16.56 8.88 -13.37
CA ARG A 340 -16.57 9.40 -14.74
C ARG A 340 -17.61 8.74 -15.64
N GLN A 341 -17.82 7.43 -15.48
CA GLN A 341 -18.77 6.63 -16.26
C GLN A 341 -20.15 6.49 -15.58
N GLY A 342 -20.29 6.92 -14.32
CA GLY A 342 -21.53 6.71 -13.55
C GLY A 342 -21.86 5.23 -13.33
N ARG A 343 -20.84 4.36 -13.24
CA ARG A 343 -21.02 2.90 -13.14
C ARG A 343 -20.77 2.39 -11.72
N LEU A 344 -21.61 1.47 -11.26
CA LEU A 344 -21.45 0.77 -9.99
C LEU A 344 -21.29 -0.74 -10.24
N ARG A 345 -20.33 -1.38 -9.57
CA ARG A 345 -20.12 -2.85 -9.63
C ARG A 345 -19.91 -3.42 -8.24
N LEU A 346 -20.42 -4.61 -7.99
CA LEU A 346 -20.09 -5.39 -6.79
C LEU A 346 -18.92 -6.34 -7.11
N VAL A 347 -17.87 -6.33 -6.29
CA VAL A 347 -16.66 -7.15 -6.50
C VAL A 347 -16.17 -7.79 -5.21
N THR A 348 -15.33 -8.82 -5.36
CA THR A 348 -14.69 -9.51 -4.24
C THR A 348 -13.38 -10.15 -4.70
N PRO A 349 -12.32 -10.20 -3.88
CA PRO A 349 -11.10 -10.88 -4.28
C PRO A 349 -11.32 -12.38 -4.50
N VAL A 350 -10.65 -12.92 -5.51
CA VAL A 350 -10.54 -14.36 -5.79
C VAL A 350 -9.10 -14.67 -6.20
N PRO A 351 -8.64 -15.93 -6.12
CA PRO A 351 -7.40 -16.31 -6.76
C PRO A 351 -7.41 -16.00 -8.27
N GLY A 352 -6.29 -15.48 -8.76
CA GLY A 352 -5.97 -15.37 -10.16
C GLY A 352 -6.11 -16.71 -10.86
N SER A 353 -6.91 -16.75 -11.92
CA SER A 353 -7.20 -17.95 -12.70
C SER A 353 -7.55 -17.57 -14.14
N ASP A 354 -7.69 -18.53 -15.05
CA ASP A 354 -8.10 -18.25 -16.44
C ASP A 354 -9.48 -17.61 -16.49
N ARG A 355 -10.37 -18.04 -15.60
CA ARG A 355 -11.70 -17.45 -15.43
C ARG A 355 -11.62 -16.03 -14.86
N TRP A 356 -10.72 -15.79 -13.91
CA TRP A 356 -10.59 -14.51 -13.21
C TRP A 356 -9.13 -14.01 -13.26
N PRO A 357 -8.66 -13.54 -14.42
CA PRO A 357 -7.25 -13.24 -14.64
C PRO A 357 -6.76 -12.05 -13.81
N LEU A 358 -7.66 -11.16 -13.39
CA LEU A 358 -7.37 -9.98 -12.56
C LEU A 358 -7.55 -10.25 -11.05
N GLY A 359 -7.92 -11.48 -10.68
CA GLY A 359 -8.09 -11.86 -9.28
C GLY A 359 -9.33 -11.28 -8.58
N TYR A 360 -10.38 -10.95 -9.36
CA TYR A 360 -11.72 -10.62 -8.89
C TYR A 360 -12.76 -10.92 -10.00
N PRO A 361 -14.01 -11.30 -9.65
CA PRO A 361 -15.07 -11.48 -10.62
C PRO A 361 -15.59 -10.13 -11.09
N HIS A 362 -15.86 -10.04 -12.39
CA HIS A 362 -16.55 -8.90 -13.00
C HIS A 362 -18.01 -9.30 -13.17
N SER A 363 -18.85 -9.05 -12.19
CA SER A 363 -20.29 -8.98 -12.45
C SER A 363 -20.56 -7.64 -13.13
N GLY A 364 -20.80 -7.71 -14.44
CA GLY A 364 -21.29 -6.60 -15.26
C GLY A 364 -22.78 -6.40 -15.07
#